data_AF-A0A3D4NJ10-F1
#
_entry.id   AF-A0A3D4NJ10-F1
#
_cell.length_a   1.000
_cell.length_b   1.000
_cell.length_c   1.000
_cell.angle_alpha   90.00
_cell.angle_beta   90.00
_cell.angle_gamma   90.00
#
_symmetry.space_group_name_H-M   'P 1'
#
loop_
_entity.id
_entity.type
_entity.pdbx_description
1 polymer ?
#
loop_
_entity_poly.entity_id
_entity_poly.type
_entity_poly.pdbx_seq_one_letter_code
_entity_poly.pdbx_strand_id
1 'polypeptide(L)'
;LAHATLAACTRDGHHVEVSANVASLGETEQAMSLGGEGVGLLRSEFLYLDRHHAPSHEEQASTYSAIARALGPSRSLVVRTLDVGGDKPLAYVPMDSETNPFLGMRGIRLCLERPQLLRDQFKAILRSAGFAHLHIMLPMVTQLSELRLARKLLEEEALALGLSELPKLGIMIEV
;
A
#
# COMPACT_ATOMS: atom_id res chain seq x y z
N LEU A 1 -14.05 -23.09 9.58
CA LEU A 1 -14.21 -21.76 10.24
C LEU A 1 -14.45 -21.83 11.75
N ALA A 2 -14.54 -23.00 12.39
CA ALA A 2 -14.88 -23.10 13.82
C ALA A 2 -13.95 -22.33 14.78
N HIS A 3 -12.72 -22.02 14.36
CA HIS A 3 -11.73 -21.29 15.15
C HIS A 3 -11.37 -19.92 14.55
N ALA A 4 -12.08 -19.47 13.51
CA ALA A 4 -11.75 -18.25 12.78
C ALA A 4 -11.69 -17.01 13.70
N THR A 5 -12.55 -16.93 14.71
CA THR A 5 -12.62 -15.79 15.62
C THR A 5 -11.73 -15.93 16.86
N LEU A 6 -10.97 -17.03 16.99
CA LEU A 6 -10.05 -17.22 18.11
C LEU A 6 -8.71 -16.55 17.79
N ALA A 7 -8.13 -15.90 18.79
CA ALA A 7 -6.78 -15.35 18.69
C ALA A 7 -5.76 -16.46 18.38
N ALA A 8 -4.81 -16.17 17.50
CA ALA A 8 -3.76 -17.11 17.14
C ALA A 8 -2.66 -17.11 18.22
N CYS A 9 -2.85 -17.96 19.22
CA CYS A 9 -1.90 -18.14 20.32
C CYS A 9 -1.17 -19.49 20.21
N THR A 10 0.14 -19.45 20.42
CA THR A 10 0.98 -20.63 20.66
C THR A 10 0.62 -21.31 21.98
N ARG A 11 1.11 -22.54 22.20
CA ARG A 11 0.80 -23.32 23.42
C ARG A 11 1.33 -22.71 24.70
N ASP A 12 2.37 -21.89 24.60
CA ASP A 12 3.00 -21.13 25.68
C ASP A 12 2.48 -19.68 25.78
N GLY A 13 1.44 -19.33 25.02
CA GLY A 13 0.69 -18.08 25.18
C GLY A 13 1.23 -16.89 24.38
N HIS A 14 2.19 -17.09 23.48
CA HIS A 14 2.62 -16.04 22.56
C HIS A 14 1.60 -15.84 21.44
N HIS A 15 1.10 -14.61 21.31
CA HIS A 15 0.16 -14.18 20.28
C HIS A 15 0.88 -13.84 18.97
N VAL A 16 0.36 -14.33 17.85
CA VAL A 16 0.85 -14.02 16.49
C VAL A 16 -0.29 -13.41 15.71
N GLU A 17 -0.12 -12.18 15.24
CA GLU A 17 -1.13 -11.51 14.41
C GLU A 17 -1.30 -12.25 13.06
N VAL A 18 -2.53 -12.66 12.74
CA VAL A 18 -2.87 -13.27 11.45
C VAL A 18 -3.61 -12.25 10.59
N SER A 19 -2.87 -11.60 9.69
CA SER A 19 -3.41 -10.61 8.75
C SER A 19 -3.53 -11.17 7.33
N ALA A 20 -4.30 -10.48 6.49
CA ALA A 20 -4.56 -10.89 5.11
C ALA A 20 -3.75 -10.08 4.09
N ASN A 21 -3.43 -10.74 2.98
CA ASN A 21 -2.95 -10.10 1.75
C ASN A 21 -4.14 -9.96 0.80
N VAL A 22 -4.42 -8.75 0.36
CA VAL A 22 -5.61 -8.43 -0.42
C VAL A 22 -5.28 -7.48 -1.58
N ALA A 23 -6.15 -7.44 -2.58
CA ALA A 23 -6.09 -6.58 -3.75
C ALA A 23 -7.43 -5.88 -4.05
N SER A 24 -8.41 -5.95 -3.15
CA SER A 24 -9.70 -5.27 -3.32
C SER A 24 -10.46 -5.11 -1.99
N LEU A 25 -11.53 -4.30 -2.03
CA LEU A 25 -12.49 -4.19 -0.93
C LEU A 25 -13.18 -5.53 -0.63
N GLY A 26 -13.62 -6.25 -1.66
CA GLY A 26 -14.30 -7.54 -1.47
C GLY A 26 -13.40 -8.59 -0.83
N GLU A 27 -12.11 -8.64 -1.20
CA GLU A 27 -11.13 -9.50 -0.53
C GLU A 27 -10.88 -9.09 0.92
N THR A 28 -10.92 -7.79 1.22
CA THR A 28 -10.81 -7.27 2.59
C THR A 28 -11.98 -7.73 3.44
N GLU A 29 -13.22 -7.56 2.96
CA GLU A 29 -14.43 -8.00 3.64
C GLU A 29 -14.45 -9.52 3.86
N GLN A 30 -14.05 -10.28 2.82
CA GLN A 30 -13.91 -11.72 2.91
C GLN A 30 -12.88 -12.11 3.97
N ALA A 31 -11.70 -11.49 3.99
CA ALA A 31 -10.67 -11.77 4.99
C ALA A 31 -11.17 -11.51 6.43
N MET A 32 -11.91 -10.42 6.65
CA MET A 32 -12.50 -10.13 7.95
C MET A 32 -13.55 -11.18 8.36
N SER A 33 -14.37 -11.65 7.42
CA SER A 33 -15.34 -12.73 7.67
C SER A 33 -14.68 -14.07 8.04
N LEU A 34 -13.43 -14.27 7.61
CA LEU A 34 -12.61 -15.45 7.89
C LEU A 34 -11.76 -15.30 9.16
N GLY A 35 -11.90 -14.19 9.91
CA GLY A 35 -11.21 -13.98 11.17
C GLY A 35 -9.88 -13.23 11.08
N GLY A 36 -9.58 -12.59 9.95
CA GLY A 36 -8.36 -11.80 9.81
C GLY A 36 -8.28 -10.65 10.82
N GLU A 37 -7.11 -10.46 11.40
CA GLU A 37 -6.83 -9.43 12.41
C GLU A 37 -6.47 -8.06 11.77
N GLY A 38 -6.28 -8.03 10.46
CA GLY A 38 -6.01 -6.83 9.68
C GLY A 38 -5.60 -7.17 8.25
N VAL A 39 -5.09 -6.16 7.55
CA VAL A 39 -4.48 -6.30 6.23
C VAL A 39 -2.99 -5.99 6.35
N GLY A 40 -2.16 -7.03 6.22
CA GLY A 40 -0.71 -6.94 6.24
C GLY A 40 -0.11 -6.54 4.88
N LEU A 41 -0.91 -6.66 3.82
CA LEU A 41 -0.55 -6.21 2.47
C LEU A 41 -1.81 -5.91 1.65
N LEU A 42 -2.07 -4.65 1.37
CA LEU A 42 -2.93 -4.22 0.27
C LEU A 42 -2.05 -3.97 -0.96
N ARG A 43 -2.24 -4.80 -1.98
CA ARG A 43 -1.69 -4.61 -3.33
C ARG A 43 -2.48 -3.50 -4.02
N SER A 44 -1.81 -2.46 -4.51
CA SER A 44 -2.46 -1.28 -5.07
C SER A 44 -2.55 -1.29 -6.60
N GLU A 45 -1.95 -2.28 -7.28
CA GLU A 45 -1.83 -2.29 -8.75
C GLU A 45 -3.18 -2.34 -9.46
N PHE A 46 -4.23 -2.88 -8.81
CA PHE A 46 -5.59 -2.89 -9.35
C PHE A 46 -6.15 -1.49 -9.64
N LEU A 47 -5.62 -0.44 -8.99
CA LEU A 47 -5.96 0.96 -9.27
C LEU A 47 -5.29 1.49 -10.54
N TYR A 48 -4.27 0.81 -11.08
CA TYR A 48 -3.42 1.34 -12.15
C TYR A 48 -3.50 0.53 -13.44
N LEU A 49 -3.77 -0.77 -13.32
CA LEU A 49 -3.85 -1.69 -14.45
C LEU A 49 -5.17 -1.54 -15.23
N ASP A 50 -5.17 -2.08 -16.46
CA ASP A 50 -6.32 -2.17 -17.36
C ASP A 50 -7.04 -0.84 -17.65
N ARG A 51 -6.26 0.24 -17.81
CA ARG A 51 -6.77 1.60 -18.06
C ARG A 51 -5.83 2.46 -18.89
N HIS A 52 -6.37 3.51 -19.50
CA HIS A 52 -5.65 4.43 -20.40
C HIS A 52 -5.09 5.69 -19.72
N HIS A 53 -5.47 5.97 -18.47
CA HIS A 53 -4.99 7.11 -17.70
C HIS A 53 -4.72 6.69 -16.25
N ALA A 54 -3.83 7.42 -15.58
CA ALA A 54 -3.56 7.21 -14.16
C ALA A 54 -4.83 7.43 -13.33
N PRO A 55 -5.07 6.62 -12.27
CA PRO A 55 -6.19 6.85 -11.36
C PRO A 55 -6.06 8.24 -10.73
N SER A 56 -7.17 8.97 -10.66
CA SER A 56 -7.17 10.26 -9.99
C SER A 56 -6.93 10.10 -8.49
N HIS A 57 -6.42 11.15 -7.83
CA HIS A 57 -6.24 11.10 -6.37
C HIS A 57 -7.56 10.82 -5.63
N GLU A 58 -8.70 11.30 -6.16
CA GLU A 58 -10.02 11.09 -5.56
C GLU A 58 -10.49 9.64 -5.68
N GLU A 59 -10.25 9.00 -6.82
CA GLU A 59 -10.56 7.58 -7.04
C GLU A 59 -9.77 6.70 -6.08
N GLN A 60 -8.46 6.96 -5.96
CA GLN A 60 -7.59 6.25 -5.03
C GLN A 60 -8.04 6.49 -3.58
N ALA A 61 -8.32 7.75 -3.20
CA ALA A 61 -8.72 8.11 -1.84
C ALA A 61 -10.04 7.45 -1.44
N SER A 62 -11.01 7.41 -2.35
CA SER A 62 -12.30 6.73 -2.15
C SER A 62 -12.09 5.24 -1.91
N THR A 63 -11.24 4.61 -2.71
CA THR A 63 -10.93 3.19 -2.59
C THR A 63 -10.22 2.85 -1.27
N TYR A 64 -9.13 3.55 -0.94
CA TYR A 64 -8.41 3.30 0.31
C TYR A 64 -9.28 3.59 1.53
N SER A 65 -10.10 4.64 1.50
CA SER A 65 -11.01 4.97 2.60
C SER A 65 -12.10 3.91 2.79
N ALA A 66 -12.63 3.34 1.70
CA ALA A 66 -13.61 2.25 1.78
C ALA A 66 -12.99 1.00 2.44
N ILE A 67 -11.79 0.61 2.02
CA ILE A 67 -11.04 -0.52 2.59
C ILE A 67 -10.73 -0.28 4.07
N ALA A 68 -10.22 0.91 4.42
CA ALA A 68 -9.91 1.26 5.80
C ALA A 68 -11.17 1.23 6.70
N ARG A 69 -12.31 1.73 6.20
CA ARG A 69 -13.59 1.67 6.93
C ARG A 69 -14.10 0.25 7.14
N ALA A 70 -13.91 -0.64 6.17
CA ALA A 70 -14.29 -2.05 6.30
C ALA A 70 -13.46 -2.77 7.38
N LEU A 71 -12.21 -2.38 7.57
CA LEU A 71 -11.33 -2.89 8.63
C LEU A 71 -11.72 -2.35 10.02
N GLY A 72 -12.04 -1.06 10.07
CA GLY A 72 -12.35 -0.35 11.31
C GLY A 72 -11.09 0.13 12.05
N PRO A 73 -11.28 0.96 13.09
CA PRO A 73 -10.21 1.77 13.67
C PRO A 73 -9.16 0.96 14.46
N SER A 74 -9.47 -0.29 14.83
CA SER A 74 -8.61 -1.16 15.66
C SER A 74 -7.71 -2.09 14.87
N ARG A 75 -7.83 -2.14 13.54
CA ARG A 75 -7.09 -3.07 12.68
C ARG A 75 -6.08 -2.35 11.80
N SER A 76 -4.98 -3.04 11.52
CA SER A 76 -3.93 -2.54 10.64
C SER A 76 -4.35 -2.59 9.17
N LEU A 77 -4.02 -1.54 8.43
CA LEU A 77 -4.05 -1.50 6.97
C LEU A 77 -2.67 -1.12 6.45
N VAL A 78 -1.94 -2.09 5.91
CA VAL A 78 -0.63 -1.87 5.28
C VAL A 78 -0.81 -1.72 3.78
N VAL A 79 -0.74 -0.49 3.28
CA VAL A 79 -0.81 -0.21 1.83
C VAL A 79 0.57 -0.30 1.22
N ARG A 80 0.76 -1.20 0.25
CA ARG A 80 1.97 -1.20 -0.57
C ARG A 80 1.81 -0.17 -1.68
N THR A 81 2.78 0.75 -1.79
CA THR A 81 2.79 1.69 -2.90
C THR A 81 2.97 0.96 -4.22
N LEU A 82 2.71 1.66 -5.33
CA LEU A 82 2.69 1.08 -6.67
C LEU A 82 3.95 0.22 -6.96
N ASP A 83 3.74 -1.08 -7.20
CA ASP A 83 4.77 -2.04 -7.62
C ASP A 83 4.46 -2.59 -9.02
N VAL A 84 4.74 -1.76 -10.02
CA VAL A 84 4.72 -2.12 -11.44
C VAL A 84 6.06 -1.79 -12.08
N GLY A 85 6.31 -2.39 -13.24
CA GLY A 85 7.51 -2.20 -14.05
C GLY A 85 7.26 -2.61 -15.50
N GLY A 86 8.33 -2.84 -16.28
CA GLY A 86 8.22 -3.21 -17.69
C GLY A 86 7.42 -4.50 -17.98
N ASP A 87 7.26 -5.40 -17.00
CA ASP A 87 6.44 -6.61 -17.11
C ASP A 87 4.93 -6.34 -16.99
N LYS A 88 4.55 -5.19 -16.43
CA LYS A 88 3.17 -4.73 -16.26
C LYS A 88 3.04 -3.28 -16.74
N PRO A 89 3.12 -3.04 -18.05
CA PRO A 89 3.21 -1.69 -18.59
C PRO A 89 1.94 -0.89 -18.30
N LEU A 90 2.12 0.34 -17.82
CA LEU A 90 1.04 1.31 -17.71
C LEU A 90 0.95 2.11 -19.02
N ALA A 91 -0.18 2.05 -19.72
CA ALA A 91 -0.35 2.68 -21.04
C ALA A 91 -0.07 4.20 -21.07
N TYR A 92 -0.12 4.85 -19.91
CA TYR A 92 0.03 6.29 -19.71
C TYR A 92 1.33 6.69 -19.00
N VAL A 93 2.20 5.72 -18.69
CA VAL A 93 3.55 5.99 -18.15
C VAL A 93 4.56 5.45 -19.16
N PRO A 94 5.12 6.31 -20.03
CA PRO A 94 6.14 5.88 -20.98
C PRO A 94 7.34 5.29 -20.24
N MET A 95 7.68 4.05 -20.58
CA MET A 95 8.84 3.32 -20.08
C MET A 95 9.61 2.77 -21.28
N ASP A 96 10.93 2.85 -21.20
CA ASP A 96 11.80 2.24 -22.20
C ASP A 96 11.71 0.71 -22.12
N SER A 97 11.94 0.05 -23.25
CA SER A 97 12.04 -1.40 -23.25
C SER A 97 13.32 -1.84 -22.55
N GLU A 98 13.19 -2.73 -21.57
CA GLU A 98 14.30 -3.27 -20.80
C GLU A 98 14.51 -4.74 -21.16
N THR A 99 15.77 -5.16 -21.30
CA THR A 99 16.12 -6.58 -21.49
C THR A 99 15.66 -7.45 -20.33
N ASN A 100 15.67 -6.91 -19.10
CA ASN A 100 15.18 -7.58 -17.90
C ASN A 100 14.34 -6.63 -17.02
N PRO A 101 13.01 -6.62 -17.16
CA PRO A 101 12.14 -5.71 -16.41
C PRO A 101 12.07 -6.01 -14.91
N PHE A 102 12.40 -7.23 -14.47
CA PHE A 102 12.41 -7.56 -13.03
C PHE A 102 13.55 -6.89 -12.28
N LEU A 103 14.66 -6.57 -12.96
CA LEU A 103 15.81 -5.87 -12.39
C LEU A 103 15.81 -4.37 -12.69
N GLY A 104 14.83 -3.90 -13.45
CA GLY A 104 14.79 -2.59 -14.10
C GLY A 104 14.06 -1.48 -13.35
N MET A 105 13.41 -0.62 -14.12
CA MET A 105 12.63 0.54 -13.67
C MET A 105 11.25 0.11 -13.15
N ARG A 106 11.19 -0.24 -11.86
CA ARG A 106 9.97 -0.74 -11.21
C ARG A 106 9.83 -0.28 -9.75
N GLY A 107 8.63 -0.44 -9.21
CA GLY A 107 8.34 -0.18 -7.80
C GLY A 107 8.75 1.23 -7.36
N ILE A 108 9.51 1.33 -6.27
CA ILE A 108 9.96 2.63 -5.76
C ILE A 108 10.82 3.40 -6.76
N ARG A 109 11.61 2.72 -7.61
CA ARG A 109 12.48 3.39 -8.59
C ARG A 109 11.65 4.18 -9.60
N LEU A 110 10.61 3.54 -10.15
CA LEU A 110 9.65 4.18 -11.05
C LEU A 110 8.95 5.34 -10.34
N CYS A 111 8.52 5.13 -9.09
CA CYS A 111 7.85 6.15 -8.30
C CYS A 111 8.74 7.36 -7.97
N LEU A 112 10.05 7.17 -7.81
CA LEU A 112 11.01 8.25 -7.56
C LEU A 112 11.41 8.98 -8.85
N GLU A 113 11.48 8.28 -9.98
CA GLU A 113 11.66 8.86 -11.32
C GLU A 113 10.43 9.69 -11.74
N ARG A 114 9.23 9.23 -11.35
CA ARG A 114 7.94 9.87 -11.63
C ARG A 114 7.24 10.25 -10.32
N PRO A 115 7.77 11.24 -9.57
CA PRO A 115 7.35 11.53 -8.19
C PRO A 115 5.86 11.88 -8.06
N GLN A 116 5.22 12.37 -9.12
CA GLN A 116 3.79 12.67 -9.10
C GLN A 116 2.93 11.43 -8.83
N LEU A 117 3.31 10.25 -9.35
CA LEU A 117 2.60 8.99 -9.07
C LEU A 117 2.59 8.68 -7.58
N LEU A 118 3.75 8.83 -6.93
CA LEU A 118 3.92 8.56 -5.52
C LEU A 118 3.22 9.62 -4.64
N ARG A 119 3.31 10.89 -5.02
CA ARG A 119 2.63 11.99 -4.31
C ARG A 119 1.12 11.82 -4.33
N ASP A 120 0.53 11.53 -5.49
CA ASP A 120 -0.92 11.33 -5.59
C ASP A 120 -1.38 10.12 -4.78
N GLN A 121 -0.59 9.04 -4.81
CA GLN A 121 -0.86 7.86 -3.99
C GLN A 121 -0.74 8.16 -2.49
N PHE A 122 0.28 8.89 -2.04
CA PHE A 122 0.42 9.31 -0.64
C PHE A 122 -0.73 10.19 -0.19
N LYS A 123 -1.11 11.21 -0.97
CA LYS A 123 -2.30 12.04 -0.66
C LYS A 123 -3.55 11.18 -0.49
N ALA A 124 -3.76 10.22 -1.39
CA ALA A 124 -4.91 9.34 -1.35
C ALA A 124 -4.90 8.41 -0.12
N ILE A 125 -3.75 7.84 0.21
CA ILE A 125 -3.58 7.01 1.42
C ILE A 125 -3.82 7.86 2.67
N LEU A 126 -3.22 9.04 2.78
CA LEU A 126 -3.35 9.94 3.92
C LEU A 126 -4.82 10.37 4.16
N ARG A 127 -5.65 10.46 3.12
CA ARG A 127 -7.09 10.73 3.25
C ARG A 127 -7.87 9.63 3.98
N SER A 128 -7.32 8.41 4.05
CA SER A 128 -7.90 7.31 4.82
C SER A 128 -7.47 7.28 6.30
N ALA A 129 -6.63 8.23 6.73
CA ALA A 129 -6.19 8.33 8.11
C ALA A 129 -7.37 8.41 9.08
N GLY A 130 -7.28 7.70 10.20
CA GLY A 130 -8.32 7.65 11.23
C GLY A 130 -9.41 6.59 11.02
N PHE A 131 -9.51 5.96 9.84
CA PHE A 131 -10.45 4.84 9.64
C PHE A 131 -9.89 3.48 10.04
N ALA A 132 -8.56 3.33 10.03
CA ALA A 132 -7.80 2.15 10.43
C ALA A 132 -6.40 2.56 10.95
N HIS A 133 -5.67 1.61 11.56
CA HIS A 133 -4.25 1.81 11.85
C HIS A 133 -3.45 1.76 10.55
N LEU A 134 -3.14 2.92 9.99
CA LEU A 134 -2.59 3.04 8.65
C LEU A 134 -1.06 2.88 8.63
N HIS A 135 -0.59 2.04 7.72
CA HIS A 135 0.82 1.81 7.43
C HIS A 135 1.07 1.90 5.93
N ILE A 136 2.24 2.38 5.55
CA ILE A 136 2.69 2.47 4.16
C ILE A 136 3.95 1.60 4.01
N MET A 137 3.97 0.77 2.98
CA MET A 137 5.09 -0.11 2.66
C MET A 137 5.62 0.20 1.26
N LEU A 138 6.91 0.53 1.17
CA LEU A 138 7.58 0.80 -0.11
C LEU A 138 8.17 -0.50 -0.70
N PRO A 139 7.85 -0.86 -1.96
CA PRO A 139 8.44 -2.01 -2.65
C PRO A 139 9.81 -1.68 -3.24
N MET A 140 10.64 -2.70 -3.47
CA MET A 140 11.90 -2.64 -4.24
C MET A 140 12.95 -1.66 -3.71
N VAL A 141 12.93 -1.34 -2.41
CA VAL A 141 13.92 -0.45 -1.80
C VAL A 141 15.26 -1.18 -1.67
N THR A 142 16.31 -0.58 -2.20
CA THR A 142 17.68 -1.10 -2.19
C THR A 142 18.66 -0.23 -1.40
N GLN A 143 18.34 1.06 -1.27
CA GLN A 143 19.20 2.03 -0.62
C GLN A 143 18.43 2.89 0.39
N LEU A 144 19.12 3.29 1.46
CA LEU A 144 18.55 4.18 2.48
C LEU A 144 18.16 5.56 1.91
N SER A 145 18.82 6.02 0.85
CA SER A 145 18.50 7.26 0.13
C SER A 145 17.08 7.23 -0.46
N GLU A 146 16.65 6.11 -1.02
CA GLU A 146 15.32 5.93 -1.60
C GLU A 146 14.23 6.07 -0.52
N LEU A 147 14.42 5.40 0.62
CA LEU A 147 13.53 5.53 1.77
C LEU A 147 13.47 6.96 2.31
N ARG A 148 14.62 7.66 2.38
CA ARG A 148 14.67 9.06 2.82
C ARG A 148 13.93 9.99 1.87
N LEU A 149 14.06 9.78 0.57
CA LEU A 149 13.37 10.58 -0.44
C LEU A 149 11.85 10.34 -0.37
N ALA A 150 11.42 9.08 -0.32
CA ALA A 150 10.00 8.74 -0.17
C ALA A 150 9.40 9.30 1.13
N ARG A 151 10.14 9.24 2.24
CA ARG A 151 9.73 9.85 3.52
C ARG A 151 9.51 11.36 3.39
N LYS A 152 10.45 12.06 2.75
CA LYS A 152 10.32 13.51 2.51
C LYS A 152 9.07 13.84 1.70
N LEU A 153 8.79 13.07 0.65
CA LEU A 153 7.57 13.24 -0.15
C LEU A 153 6.31 13.02 0.69
N LEU A 154 6.27 11.97 1.53
CA LEU A 154 5.15 11.71 2.44
C LEU A 154 4.93 12.86 3.43
N GLU A 155 6.00 13.37 4.03
CA GLU A 155 5.96 14.48 4.99
C GLU A 155 5.43 15.77 4.34
N GLU A 156 5.85 16.08 3.12
CA GLU A 156 5.35 17.22 2.36
C GLU A 156 3.84 17.11 2.08
N GLU A 157 3.35 15.93 1.68
CA GLU A 157 1.92 15.73 1.42
C GLU A 157 1.07 15.74 2.69
N ALA A 158 1.59 15.18 3.79
CA ALA A 158 0.92 15.24 5.08
C ALA A 158 0.82 16.68 5.60
N LEU A 159 1.90 17.46 5.47
CA LEU A 159 1.91 18.88 5.82
C LEU A 159 0.89 19.67 4.99
N ALA A 160 0.84 19.42 3.68
CA ALA A 160 -0.14 20.06 2.78
C ALA A 160 -1.60 19.72 3.14
N LEU A 161 -1.85 18.55 3.74
CA LEU A 161 -3.15 18.12 4.24
C LEU A 161 -3.42 18.55 5.70
N GLY A 162 -2.46 19.20 6.37
CA GLY A 162 -2.58 19.62 7.77
C GLY A 162 -2.55 18.47 8.79
N LEU A 163 -1.95 17.32 8.44
CA LEU A 163 -1.83 16.17 9.32
C LEU A 163 -0.62 16.32 10.23
N SER A 164 -0.84 16.21 11.55
CA SER A 164 0.23 16.24 12.57
C SER A 164 0.84 14.86 12.83
N GLU A 165 0.09 13.80 12.57
CA GLU A 165 0.52 12.42 12.75
C GLU A 165 0.71 11.74 11.40
N LEU A 166 1.85 11.09 11.23
CA LEU A 166 2.18 10.34 10.03
C LEU A 166 1.89 8.86 10.23
N PRO A 167 1.35 8.16 9.23
CA PRO A 167 1.32 6.70 9.24
C PRO A 167 2.75 6.16 9.31
N LYS A 168 2.91 4.95 9.87
CA LYS A 168 4.25 4.33 9.85
C LYS A 168 4.64 4.04 8.41
N LEU A 169 5.87 4.41 8.05
CA LEU A 169 6.48 4.13 6.75
C LEU A 169 7.54 3.04 6.89
N GLY A 170 7.33 1.92 6.22
CA GLY A 170 8.23 0.78 6.15
C GLY A 170 8.59 0.38 4.73
N ILE A 171 9.32 -0.72 4.59
CA ILE A 171 9.77 -1.28 3.31
C ILE A 171 9.41 -2.76 3.22
N MET A 172 9.15 -3.24 2.01
CA MET A 172 9.13 -4.67 1.70
C MET A 172 10.57 -5.14 1.48
N ILE A 173 11.00 -6.16 2.22
CA ILE A 173 12.35 -6.73 2.09
C ILE A 173 12.31 -7.79 0.99
N GLU A 174 12.87 -7.46 -0.18
CA GLU A 174 12.78 -8.30 -1.38
C GLU A 174 13.97 -8.18 -2.36
N VAL A 175 15.01 -7.41 -2.00
CA VAL A 175 16.25 -7.23 -2.77
C VAL A 175 17.47 -7.53 -1.90
#